data_AF-A0A965CPZ3-F1
#
_entry.id   AF-A0A965CPZ3-F1
#
_cell.length_a   1.000
_cell.length_b   1.000
_cell.length_c   1.000
_cell.angle_alpha   90.00
_cell.angle_beta   90.00
_cell.angle_gamma   90.00
#
_symmetry.space_group_name_H-M   'P 1'
#
loop_
_entity.id
_entity.type
_entity.pdbx_description
1 polymer ?
#
loop_
_entity_poly.entity_id
_entity_poly.type
_entity_poly.pdbx_seq_one_letter_code
_entity_poly.pdbx_strand_id
1 'polypeptide(L)'
;MATLLLADHDNNSIKDTTARALSAAVALGAPVTVLVAGHNARAAADAAATLAGVAKVILVDDALYANQLAEPMAALIVSMAS
;
A
#
# COMPACT_ATOMS: atom_id res chain seq x y z
N MET A 1 -5.21 13.09 11.59
CA MET A 1 -5.84 12.12 10.67
C MET A 1 -4.85 11.84 9.55
N ALA A 2 -4.74 10.59 9.12
CA ALA A 2 -3.87 10.16 8.03
C ALA A 2 -4.69 9.33 7.04
N THR A 3 -4.26 9.31 5.78
CA THR A 3 -4.88 8.48 4.73
C THR A 3 -4.08 7.20 4.57
N LEU A 4 -4.71 6.04 4.78
CA LEU A 4 -4.12 4.74 4.45
C LEU A 4 -4.51 4.38 3.02
N LEU A 5 -3.51 4.25 2.14
CA LEU A 5 -3.69 3.84 0.74
C LEU A 5 -3.20 2.41 0.57
N LEU A 6 -4.07 1.50 0.16
CA LEU A 6 -3.68 0.16 -0.26
C LEU A 6 -3.06 0.20 -1.66
N ALA A 7 -1.84 -0.29 -1.80
CA ALA A 7 -1.17 -0.39 -3.09
C ALA A 7 -1.66 -1.59 -3.90
N ASP A 8 -1.91 -1.38 -5.18
CA ASP A 8 -2.14 -2.43 -6.16
C ASP A 8 -0.78 -2.84 -6.76
N HIS A 9 -0.37 -4.09 -6.55
CA HIS A 9 0.94 -4.61 -6.96
C HIS A 9 0.87 -6.10 -7.33
N ASP A 10 1.92 -6.57 -8.01
CA ASP A 10 2.14 -7.98 -8.36
C ASP A 10 3.28 -8.63 -7.53
N ASN A 11 3.65 -7.99 -6.42
CA ASN A 11 4.78 -8.29 -5.52
C ASN A 11 6.15 -7.83 -6.06
N ASN A 12 6.31 -7.62 -7.37
CA ASN A 12 7.56 -7.12 -7.91
C ASN A 12 7.48 -5.61 -8.26
N SER A 13 6.32 -5.18 -8.73
CA SER A 13 6.06 -3.83 -9.20
C SER A 13 4.72 -3.32 -8.69
N ILE A 14 4.61 -2.00 -8.57
CA ILE A 14 3.34 -1.32 -8.31
C ILE A 14 2.66 -1.01 -9.65
N LYS A 15 1.34 -1.16 -9.68
CA LYS A 15 0.51 -0.78 -10.82
C LYS A 15 0.23 0.72 -10.82
N ASP A 16 0.07 1.28 -12.01
CA ASP A 16 -0.36 2.67 -12.31
C ASP A 16 -1.54 3.11 -11.43
N THR A 17 -2.52 2.23 -11.22
CA THR A 17 -3.70 2.45 -10.38
C THR A 17 -3.36 3.02 -9.01
N THR A 18 -2.25 2.59 -8.41
CA THR A 18 -1.76 3.11 -7.11
C THR A 18 -1.37 4.58 -7.19
N ALA A 19 -0.71 5.02 -8.27
CA ALA A 19 -0.31 6.41 -8.45
C ALA A 19 -1.54 7.32 -8.68
N ARG A 20 -2.56 6.83 -9.38
CA ARG A 20 -3.84 7.54 -9.56
C ARG A 20 -4.61 7.67 -8.24
N ALA A 21 -4.62 6.62 -7.43
CA ALA A 21 -5.25 6.66 -6.12
C ALA A 21 -4.47 7.56 -5.15
N LEU A 22 -3.14 7.57 -5.25
CA LEU A 22 -2.27 8.45 -4.47
C LEU A 22 -2.54 9.94 -4.76
N SER A 23 -2.69 10.33 -6.04
CA SER A 23 -2.98 11.74 -6.36
C SER A 23 -4.32 12.20 -5.78
N ALA A 24 -5.34 11.34 -5.79
CA ALA A 24 -6.61 11.60 -5.12
C ALA A 24 -6.47 11.66 -3.60
N ALA A 25 -5.70 10.75 -3.00
CA ALA A 25 -5.44 10.72 -1.55
C ALA A 25 -4.68 11.98 -1.07
N VAL A 26 -3.72 12.46 -1.84
CA VAL A 26 -2.96 13.70 -1.55
C VAL A 26 -3.89 14.92 -1.60
N ALA A 27 -4.85 14.94 -2.52
CA ALA A 27 -5.83 16.03 -2.62
C ALA A 27 -6.75 16.14 -1.39
N LEU A 28 -6.85 15.10 -0.55
CA LEU A 28 -7.56 15.15 0.73
C LEU A 28 -6.84 16.00 1.79
N GLY A 29 -5.59 16.42 1.53
CA GLY A 29 -4.83 17.32 2.42
C GLY A 29 -4.29 16.65 3.68
N ALA A 30 -4.35 15.33 3.78
CA ALA A 30 -3.80 14.54 4.88
C ALA A 30 -2.55 13.75 4.42
N PRO A 31 -1.61 13.44 5.34
CA PRO A 31 -0.45 12.62 5.00
C PRO A 31 -0.88 11.23 4.54
N VAL A 32 -0.32 10.77 3.41
CA VAL A 32 -0.65 9.48 2.82
C VAL A 32 0.38 8.42 3.22
N THR A 33 -0.09 7.35 3.85
CA THR A 33 0.70 6.15 4.12
C THR A 33 0.28 5.05 3.15
N VAL A 34 1.25 4.48 2.43
CA VAL A 34 1.00 3.40 1.47
C VAL A 34 1.26 2.04 2.11
N LEU A 35 0.29 1.13 2.04
CA LEU A 35 0.41 -0.25 2.47
C LEU A 35 0.68 -1.15 1.26
N VAL A 36 1.79 -1.88 1.31
CA VAL A 36 2.15 -2.95 0.38
C VAL A 36 2.13 -4.26 1.16
N ALA A 37 1.22 -5.17 0.81
CA ALA A 37 1.03 -6.44 1.52
C ALA A 37 1.08 -7.59 0.51
N GLY A 38 2.11 -8.43 0.64
CA GLY A 38 2.40 -9.48 -0.32
C GLY A 38 3.48 -10.44 0.16
N HIS A 39 4.05 -11.21 -0.75
CA HIS A 39 5.17 -12.12 -0.47
C HIS A 39 6.33 -11.81 -1.40
N ASN A 40 7.52 -11.58 -0.84
CA ASN A 40 8.68 -10.97 -1.49
C ASN A 40 8.34 -9.61 -2.12
N ALA A 41 7.49 -8.83 -1.46
CA ALA A 41 6.93 -7.58 -2.01
C ALA A 41 7.83 -6.35 -1.83
N ARG A 42 9.10 -6.54 -1.47
CA ARG A 42 10.06 -5.45 -1.20
C ARG A 42 10.23 -4.52 -2.38
N ALA A 43 10.39 -5.05 -3.60
CA ALA A 43 10.58 -4.25 -4.80
C ALA A 43 9.38 -3.33 -5.07
N ALA A 44 8.15 -3.81 -4.83
CA ALA A 44 6.95 -3.01 -4.92
C ALA A 44 6.89 -1.90 -3.85
N ALA A 45 7.32 -2.18 -2.61
CA ALA A 45 7.39 -1.17 -1.55
C ALA A 45 8.44 -0.08 -1.82
N ASP A 46 9.61 -0.46 -2.33
CA ASP A 46 10.66 0.49 -2.70
C ASP A 46 10.18 1.38 -3.85
N ALA A 47 9.50 0.81 -4.86
CA ALA A 47 8.84 1.58 -5.91
C ALA A 47 7.80 2.56 -5.36
N ALA A 48 6.96 2.12 -4.40
CA ALA A 48 5.98 2.96 -3.73
C ALA A 48 6.62 4.17 -3.04
N ALA A 49 7.78 3.96 -2.40
CA ALA A 49 8.48 4.99 -1.63
C ALA A 49 9.03 6.11 -2.53
N THR A 50 9.25 5.84 -3.81
CA THR A 50 9.68 6.86 -4.78
C THR A 50 8.56 7.75 -5.31
N LEU A 51 7.29 7.41 -5.02
CA LEU A 51 6.15 8.20 -5.49
C LEU A 51 6.04 9.52 -4.72
N ALA A 52 5.90 10.62 -5.46
CA ALA A 52 5.70 11.93 -4.87
C ALA A 52 4.38 12.00 -4.08
N GLY A 53 4.44 12.50 -2.85
CA GLY A 53 3.28 12.63 -1.96
C GLY A 53 3.09 11.46 -0.98
N VAL A 54 3.92 10.42 -1.07
CA VAL A 54 3.96 9.36 -0.04
C VAL A 54 4.72 9.86 1.18
N ALA A 55 4.07 9.85 2.34
CA ALA A 55 4.69 10.22 3.61
C ALA A 55 5.40 9.02 4.27
N LYS A 56 4.84 7.82 4.10
CA LYS A 56 5.36 6.57 4.67
C LYS A 56 4.93 5.38 3.83
N VAL A 57 5.78 4.36 3.73
CA VAL A 57 5.43 3.05 3.18
C VAL A 57 5.49 2.01 4.29
N ILE A 58 4.46 1.16 4.35
CA ILE A 58 4.40 -0.01 5.23
C ILE A 58 4.45 -1.24 4.32
N LEU A 59 5.47 -2.07 4.50
CA LEU A 59 5.59 -3.36 3.84
C LEU A 59 5.19 -4.46 4.84
N VAL A 60 4.22 -5.28 4.45
CA VAL A 60 3.88 -6.53 5.12
C VAL A 60 4.26 -7.66 4.17
N ASP A 61 5.39 -8.30 4.46
CA ASP A 61 5.95 -9.38 3.65
C ASP A 61 5.70 -10.73 4.34
N ASP A 62 4.69 -11.46 3.87
CA ASP A 62 4.29 -12.77 4.38
C ASP A 62 3.64 -13.60 3.27
N ALA A 63 3.91 -14.91 3.28
CA ALA A 63 3.31 -15.86 2.34
C ALA A 63 1.77 -15.85 2.37
N LEU A 64 1.15 -15.51 3.50
CA LEU A 64 -0.30 -15.35 3.64
C LEU A 64 -0.88 -14.32 2.65
N TYR A 65 -0.13 -13.28 2.31
CA TYR A 65 -0.57 -12.19 1.44
C TYR A 65 -0.16 -12.37 -0.02
N ALA A 66 0.52 -13.47 -0.37
CA ALA A 66 1.06 -13.70 -1.72
C ALA A 66 -0.01 -13.53 -2.84
N ASN A 67 -1.24 -13.96 -2.56
CA ASN A 67 -2.37 -13.91 -3.48
C ASN A 67 -3.40 -12.81 -3.15
N GLN A 68 -3.12 -11.98 -2.14
CA GLN A 68 -3.99 -10.86 -1.72
C GLN A 68 -5.45 -11.29 -1.50
N LEU A 69 -5.66 -12.43 -0.82
CA LEU A 69 -7.01 -12.91 -0.50
C LEU A 69 -7.76 -11.88 0.37
N ALA A 70 -9.07 -11.77 0.15
CA ALA A 70 -9.88 -10.71 0.72
C ALA A 70 -9.91 -10.77 2.26
N GLU A 71 -10.04 -11.97 2.83
CA GLU A 71 -10.16 -12.20 4.27
C GLU A 71 -8.90 -11.77 5.05
N PRO A 72 -7.69 -12.26 4.74
CA PRO A 72 -6.49 -11.82 5.45
C PRO A 72 -6.17 -10.35 5.17
N MET A 73 -6.41 -9.86 3.96
CA MET A 73 -6.16 -8.45 3.61
C MET A 73 -7.08 -7.50 4.38
N ALA A 74 -8.37 -7.81 4.47
CA ALA A 74 -9.32 -7.00 5.25
C ALA A 74 -8.96 -6.98 6.73
N ALA A 75 -8.61 -8.14 7.31
CA ALA A 75 -8.17 -8.21 8.71
C ALA A 75 -6.91 -7.35 8.96
N LEU A 76 -5.94 -7.39 8.04
CA LEU A 76 -4.74 -6.56 8.10
C LEU A 76 -5.09 -5.07 8.05
N ILE A 77 -5.90 -4.64 7.10
CA ILE A 77 -6.29 -3.22 6.94
C ILE A 77 -7.00 -2.71 8.19
N VAL A 78 -7.95 -3.48 8.73
CA VAL A 78 -8.68 -3.12 9.96
C VAL A 78 -7.73 -2.98 11.15
N SER A 79 -6.73 -3.86 11.26
CA SER A 79 -5.73 -3.78 12.33
C SER A 79 -4.88 -2.49 12.31
N MET A 80 -4.83 -1.80 11.17
CA MET A 80 -4.07 -0.56 10.97
C MET A 80 -4.93 0.71 11.03
N ALA A 81 -6.26 0.59 11.19
CA ALA A 81 -7.21 1.71 11.09
C ALA A 81 -7.33 2.56 12.38
N SER A 82 -6.43 2.38 13.35
CA SER A 82 -6.37 3.12 14.62
C SER A 82 -5.66 4.47 14.49
#